data_AF-A0A3R6ASG5-F1
#
_entry.id   AF-A0A3R6ASG5-F1
#
_cell.length_a   1.000
_cell.length_b   1.000
_cell.length_c   1.000
_cell.angle_alpha   90.00
_cell.angle_beta   90.00
_cell.angle_gamma   90.00
#
_symmetry.space_group_name_H-M   'P 1'
#
loop_
_entity.id
_entity.type
_entity.pdbx_description
1 polymer ?
#
loop_
_entity_poly.entity_id
_entity_poly.type
_entity_poly.pdbx_seq_one_letter_code
_entity_poly.pdbx_strand_id
1 'polypeptide(L)'
;MLIIEDKGQKEGLHILKNRYFKSHDMEVLRAPLPVGDYIIATDKVEDVIHRKSARKMELKKMDFLGTYDVSVDTKKDMQEIAGNICGKAHPRFRDECILAQNNGIKLYVLIENTDKVYSVNDVFTWHNPRVDRYNNIAYMHTLGKLLNVSLPKTKPTSGKVLAKAMLTMQLKYGVEFVFCRPEDAGAKVIELLGGSENGGE
;
A
#
# COMPACT_ATOMS: atom_id res chain seq x y z
N MET A 1 6.27 -21.71 0.73
CA MET A 1 6.63 -20.52 -0.08
C MET A 1 7.20 -19.46 0.85
N LEU A 2 8.27 -18.76 0.46
CA LEU A 2 8.89 -17.71 1.27
C LEU A 2 8.48 -16.32 0.76
N ILE A 3 7.96 -15.50 1.66
CA ILE A 3 7.56 -14.11 1.43
C ILE A 3 8.58 -13.21 2.12
N ILE A 4 8.98 -12.14 1.45
CA ILE A 4 9.78 -11.10 2.07
C ILE A 4 8.87 -9.92 2.42
N GLU A 5 8.85 -9.53 3.69
CA GLU A 5 8.13 -8.36 4.20
C GLU A 5 9.11 -7.20 4.45
N ASP A 6 8.76 -5.97 4.08
CA ASP A 6 9.57 -4.81 4.37
C ASP A 6 9.69 -4.59 5.88
N LYS A 7 10.93 -4.43 6.36
CA LYS A 7 11.20 -4.20 7.78
C LYS A 7 10.65 -2.86 8.30
N GLY A 8 10.33 -1.93 7.41
CA GLY A 8 9.67 -0.66 7.72
C GLY A 8 8.19 -0.80 8.07
N GLN A 9 7.58 -1.96 7.78
CA GLN A 9 6.22 -2.25 8.22
C GLN A 9 6.12 -2.28 9.76
N LYS A 10 5.03 -1.74 10.29
CA LYS A 10 4.86 -1.60 11.75
C LYS A 10 4.39 -2.91 12.36
N GLU A 11 5.17 -3.43 13.30
CA GLU A 11 4.79 -4.64 14.04
C GLU A 11 3.45 -4.46 14.75
N GLY A 12 2.62 -5.50 14.70
CA GLY A 12 1.30 -5.52 15.34
C GLY A 12 0.16 -4.88 14.54
N LEU A 13 0.42 -4.22 13.41
CA LEU A 13 -0.65 -3.62 12.59
C LEU A 13 -1.16 -4.54 11.45
N HIS A 14 -0.43 -5.61 11.13
CA HIS A 14 -0.68 -6.47 9.94
C HIS A 14 -1.15 -7.88 10.34
N ILE A 15 -1.88 -7.99 11.46
CA ILE A 15 -2.21 -9.26 12.12
C ILE A 15 -2.98 -10.22 11.18
N LEU A 16 -3.94 -9.71 10.40
CA LEU A 16 -4.76 -10.54 9.52
C LEU A 16 -3.92 -11.18 8.40
N LYS A 17 -3.06 -10.40 7.74
CA LYS A 17 -2.13 -10.88 6.72
C LYS A 17 -1.15 -11.92 7.30
N ASN A 18 -0.54 -11.61 8.45
CA ASN A 18 0.40 -12.53 9.11
C ASN A 18 -0.27 -13.83 9.53
N ARG A 19 -1.53 -13.78 9.99
CA ARG A 19 -2.32 -14.98 10.30
C ARG A 19 -2.59 -15.80 9.05
N TYR A 20 -2.96 -15.16 7.95
CA TYR A 20 -3.18 -15.82 6.66
C TYR A 20 -1.92 -16.53 6.18
N PHE A 21 -0.77 -15.84 6.15
CA PHE A 21 0.50 -16.44 5.73
C PHE A 21 0.85 -17.67 6.58
N LYS A 22 0.72 -17.54 7.91
CA LYS A 22 0.97 -18.64 8.83
C LYS A 22 0.01 -19.83 8.64
N SER A 23 -1.27 -19.59 8.34
CA SER A 23 -2.25 -20.68 8.17
C SER A 23 -2.14 -21.41 6.82
N HIS A 24 -1.34 -20.89 5.89
CA HIS A 24 -1.10 -21.47 4.57
C HIS A 24 0.37 -21.90 4.38
N ASP A 25 1.06 -22.21 5.49
CA ASP A 25 2.46 -22.69 5.51
C ASP A 25 3.43 -21.78 4.72
N MET A 26 3.19 -20.48 4.77
CA MET A 26 4.06 -19.47 4.19
C MET A 26 5.01 -18.94 5.25
N GLU A 27 6.30 -18.96 4.92
CA GLU A 27 7.33 -18.36 5.75
C GLU A 27 7.46 -16.88 5.40
N VAL A 28 7.67 -16.04 6.42
CA VAL A 28 7.85 -14.59 6.25
C VAL A 28 9.21 -14.20 6.79
N LEU A 29 10.06 -13.66 5.92
CA LEU A 29 11.35 -13.07 6.28
C LEU A 29 11.26 -11.55 6.18
N ARG A 30 11.68 -10.83 7.22
CA ARG A 30 11.70 -9.36 7.20
C ARG A 30 13.02 -8.85 6.64
N ALA A 31 12.96 -8.01 5.60
CA ALA A 31 14.15 -7.41 4.97
C ALA A 31 13.88 -5.96 4.53
N PRO A 32 14.91 -5.12 4.32
CA PRO A 32 14.69 -3.78 3.79
C PRO A 32 14.43 -3.80 2.28
N LEU A 33 13.18 -3.67 1.87
CA LEU A 33 12.80 -3.60 0.47
C LEU A 33 12.96 -2.15 -0.06
N PRO A 34 13.48 -1.95 -1.28
CA PRO A 34 13.55 -0.63 -1.89
C PRO A 34 12.17 -0.09 -2.28
N VAL A 35 11.25 -0.97 -2.73
CA VAL A 35 9.91 -0.64 -3.23
C VAL A 35 8.89 -1.66 -2.73
N GLY A 36 7.81 -1.17 -2.12
CA GLY A 36 6.70 -2.01 -1.65
C GLY A 36 6.94 -2.69 -0.30
N ASP A 37 5.89 -3.34 0.20
CA ASP A 37 5.88 -4.01 1.50
C ASP A 37 6.12 -5.51 1.39
N TYR A 38 5.71 -6.14 0.30
CA TYR A 38 5.78 -7.59 0.11
C TYR A 38 6.33 -7.95 -1.26
N ILE A 39 7.21 -8.95 -1.30
CA ILE A 39 7.67 -9.63 -2.52
C ILE A 39 7.74 -11.15 -2.28
N ILE A 40 7.73 -11.94 -3.36
CA ILE A 40 8.07 -13.37 -3.29
C ILE A 40 9.59 -13.52 -3.31
N ALA A 41 10.11 -14.45 -2.50
CA ALA A 41 11.50 -14.86 -2.57
C ALA A 41 11.72 -15.77 -3.80
N THR A 42 12.03 -15.16 -4.94
CA THR A 42 12.51 -15.88 -6.12
C THR A 42 13.96 -16.30 -5.94
N ASP A 43 14.49 -17.17 -6.81
CA ASP A 43 15.90 -17.60 -6.78
C ASP A 43 16.89 -16.43 -6.70
N LYS A 44 16.61 -15.31 -7.37
CA LYS A 44 17.45 -14.09 -7.34
C LYS A 44 17.43 -13.42 -5.97
N VAL A 45 16.26 -13.37 -5.33
CA VAL A 45 16.08 -12.79 -3.99
C VAL A 45 16.75 -13.69 -2.95
N GLU A 46 16.54 -15.00 -3.04
CA GLU A 46 17.16 -15.99 -2.15
C GLU A 46 18.69 -16.00 -2.25
N ASP A 47 19.25 -15.91 -3.47
CA ASP A 47 20.70 -15.81 -3.68
C ASP A 47 21.31 -14.62 -2.94
N VAL A 48 20.67 -13.45 -3.01
CA VAL A 48 21.13 -12.25 -2.28
C VAL A 48 21.12 -12.48 -0.78
N ILE A 49 20.03 -13.04 -0.25
CA ILE A 49 19.88 -13.33 1.18
C ILE A 49 20.96 -14.32 1.64
N HIS A 50 21.14 -15.40 0.89
CA HIS A 50 22.12 -16.44 1.19
C HIS A 50 23.55 -15.89 1.17
N ARG A 51 23.94 -15.14 0.13
CA ARG A 51 25.29 -14.54 0.02
C ARG A 51 25.59 -13.56 1.15
N LYS A 52 24.59 -12.80 1.61
CA LYS A 52 24.74 -11.85 2.73
C LYS A 52 24.84 -12.58 4.07
N SER A 53 23.97 -13.56 4.28
CA SER A 53 23.97 -14.40 5.48
C SER A 53 25.29 -15.17 5.65
N ALA A 54 25.78 -15.81 4.59
CA ALA A 54 27.06 -16.55 4.61
C ALA A 54 28.26 -15.69 5.01
N ARG A 55 28.19 -14.37 4.73
CA ARG A 55 29.22 -13.38 5.10
C ARG A 55 28.92 -12.66 6.41
N LYS A 56 27.83 -13.01 7.11
CA LYS A 56 27.34 -12.32 8.32
C LYS A 56 27.14 -10.82 8.09
N MET A 57 26.65 -10.44 6.91
CA MET A 57 26.39 -9.05 6.54
C MET A 57 24.91 -8.73 6.62
N GLU A 58 24.57 -7.52 7.07
CA GLU A 58 23.20 -7.03 7.04
C GLU A 58 22.72 -6.76 5.60
N LEU A 59 21.43 -7.04 5.38
CA LEU A 59 20.71 -6.70 4.16
C LEU A 59 20.43 -5.20 4.08
N LYS A 60 20.55 -4.62 2.89
CA LYS A 60 20.25 -3.22 2.58
C LYS A 60 19.28 -3.15 1.40
N LYS A 61 18.52 -2.05 1.29
CA LYS A 61 17.58 -1.82 0.17
C LYS A 61 18.22 -2.02 -1.20
N MET A 62 19.45 -1.52 -1.36
CA MET A 62 20.22 -1.64 -2.60
C MET A 62 20.54 -3.09 -2.99
N ASP A 63 20.57 -4.02 -2.04
CA ASP A 63 20.87 -5.42 -2.32
C ASP A 63 19.74 -6.11 -3.08
N PHE A 64 18.50 -5.59 -2.98
CA PHE A 64 17.32 -6.12 -3.65
C PHE A 64 16.96 -5.38 -4.96
N LEU A 65 17.70 -4.33 -5.33
CA LEU A 65 17.44 -3.67 -6.62
C LEU A 65 17.80 -4.61 -7.77
N GLY A 66 16.84 -4.83 -8.68
CA GLY A 66 16.99 -5.73 -9.82
C GLY A 66 16.82 -7.23 -9.48
N THR A 67 16.42 -7.57 -8.25
CA THR A 67 16.21 -8.97 -7.85
C THR A 67 14.77 -9.44 -7.98
N TYR A 68 13.82 -8.49 -8.01
CA TYR A 68 12.39 -8.74 -8.17
C TYR A 68 11.79 -7.71 -9.14
N ASP A 69 10.70 -8.09 -9.80
CA ASP A 69 9.99 -7.30 -10.81
C ASP A 69 8.51 -7.08 -10.46
N VAL A 70 8.01 -7.68 -9.37
CA VAL A 70 6.66 -7.47 -8.83
C VAL A 70 6.74 -7.20 -7.34
N SER A 71 5.99 -6.20 -6.86
CA SER A 71 5.82 -5.97 -5.43
C SER A 71 4.43 -5.46 -5.07
N VAL A 72 4.04 -5.68 -3.82
CA VAL A 72 2.77 -5.19 -3.25
C VAL A 72 3.07 -4.23 -2.11
N ASP A 73 2.54 -3.02 -2.20
CA ASP A 73 2.47 -2.01 -1.13
C ASP A 73 1.05 -2.01 -0.57
N THR A 74 0.89 -2.09 0.74
CA THR A 74 -0.43 -2.15 1.38
C THR A 74 -0.81 -0.81 2.00
N LYS A 75 -2.11 -0.50 1.95
CA LYS A 75 -2.69 0.69 2.58
C LYS A 75 -3.93 0.25 3.37
N LYS A 76 -4.01 0.65 4.63
CA LYS A 76 -4.98 0.11 5.60
C LYS A 76 -6.43 0.54 5.35
N ASP A 77 -6.62 1.70 4.71
CA ASP A 77 -7.92 2.31 4.47
C ASP A 77 -7.86 3.35 3.33
N MET A 78 -9.04 3.77 2.87
CA MET A 78 -9.19 4.82 1.87
C MET A 78 -8.62 6.18 2.32
N GLN A 79 -8.53 6.44 3.63
CA GLN A 79 -7.97 7.70 4.16
C GLN A 79 -6.45 7.74 4.04
N GLU A 80 -5.77 6.61 4.21
CA GLU A 80 -4.34 6.49 4.05
C GLU A 80 -3.95 6.78 2.61
N ILE A 81 -4.59 6.11 1.64
CA ILE A 81 -4.29 6.36 0.22
C ILE A 81 -4.68 7.78 -0.21
N ALA A 82 -5.78 8.34 0.31
CA ALA A 82 -6.12 9.74 0.08
C ALA A 82 -5.04 10.70 0.60
N GLY A 83 -4.48 10.44 1.78
CA GLY A 83 -3.38 11.22 2.35
C GLY A 83 -2.04 11.01 1.63
N ASN A 84 -1.83 9.82 1.07
CA ASN A 84 -0.65 9.47 0.29
C ASN A 84 -0.66 10.17 -1.07
N ILE A 85 -1.80 10.17 -1.78
CA ILE A 85 -1.86 10.76 -3.13
C ILE A 85 -2.13 12.27 -3.08
N CYS A 86 -3.02 12.74 -2.21
CA CYS A 86 -3.48 14.13 -2.21
C CYS A 86 -3.07 14.92 -0.95
N GLY A 87 -2.29 14.32 -0.06
CA GLY A 87 -1.85 14.93 1.19
C GLY A 87 -0.34 15.16 1.27
N LYS A 88 0.15 15.39 2.51
CA LYS A 88 1.55 15.70 2.78
C LYS A 88 2.52 14.56 2.45
N ALA A 89 2.03 13.32 2.37
CA ALA A 89 2.84 12.15 2.03
C ALA A 89 3.05 11.97 0.50
N HIS A 90 2.45 12.83 -0.33
CA HIS A 90 2.56 12.75 -1.79
C HIS A 90 3.99 12.70 -2.34
N PRO A 91 4.94 13.54 -1.88
CA PRO A 91 6.30 13.45 -2.39
C PRO A 91 6.92 12.06 -2.20
N ARG A 92 6.78 11.49 -0.99
CA ARG A 92 7.31 10.15 -0.69
C ARG A 92 6.62 9.07 -1.53
N PHE A 93 5.29 9.08 -1.59
CA PHE A 93 4.53 8.08 -2.34
C PHE A 93 4.85 8.13 -3.85
N ARG A 94 4.98 9.34 -4.40
CA ARG A 94 5.38 9.56 -5.78
C ARG A 94 6.80 9.05 -6.06
N ASP A 95 7.75 9.34 -5.18
CA ASP A 95 9.14 8.94 -5.38
C ASP A 95 9.30 7.41 -5.32
N GLU A 96 8.49 6.71 -4.52
CA GLU A 96 8.39 5.25 -4.53
C GLU A 96 7.83 4.69 -5.84
N CYS A 97 6.76 5.29 -6.39
CA CYS A 97 6.23 4.93 -7.70
C CYS A 97 7.26 5.14 -8.82
N ILE A 98 8.02 6.26 -8.77
CA ILE A 98 9.11 6.54 -9.72
C ILE A 98 10.23 5.51 -9.57
N LEU A 99 10.59 5.13 -8.34
CA LEU A 99 11.62 4.12 -8.11
C LEU A 99 11.19 2.76 -8.66
N ALA A 100 9.92 2.38 -8.50
CA ALA A 100 9.36 1.18 -9.09
C ALA A 100 9.48 1.21 -10.63
N GLN A 101 8.98 2.29 -11.26
CA GLN A 101 9.02 2.50 -12.70
C GLN A 101 10.43 2.42 -13.26
N ASN A 102 11.39 3.12 -12.64
CA ASN A 102 12.77 3.19 -13.11
C ASN A 102 13.51 1.84 -13.03
N ASN A 103 13.06 0.93 -12.16
CA ASN A 103 13.64 -0.40 -12.01
C ASN A 103 12.80 -1.49 -12.70
N GLY A 104 11.77 -1.13 -13.47
CA GLY A 104 10.90 -2.09 -14.14
C GLY A 104 10.06 -2.95 -13.17
N ILE A 105 9.81 -2.45 -11.96
CA ILE A 105 9.02 -3.15 -10.95
C ILE A 105 7.54 -2.80 -11.15
N LYS A 106 6.71 -3.82 -11.37
CA LYS A 106 5.26 -3.72 -11.29
C LYS A 106 4.83 -3.56 -9.82
N LEU A 107 4.53 -2.33 -9.45
CA LEU A 107 4.02 -2.00 -8.11
C LEU A 107 2.50 -2.08 -8.08
N TYR A 108 1.97 -3.01 -7.28
CA TYR A 108 0.57 -3.03 -6.87
C TYR A 108 0.40 -2.30 -5.54
N VAL A 109 -0.52 -1.35 -5.48
CA VAL A 109 -0.92 -0.67 -4.25
C VAL A 109 -2.27 -1.25 -3.82
N LEU A 110 -2.22 -2.18 -2.86
CA LEU A 110 -3.38 -2.88 -2.32
C LEU A 110 -4.01 -2.05 -1.19
N ILE A 111 -5.22 -1.55 -1.45
CA ILE A 111 -5.99 -0.74 -0.51
C ILE A 111 -7.04 -1.62 0.17
N GLU A 112 -6.83 -1.87 1.45
CA GLU A 112 -7.81 -2.47 2.33
C GLU A 112 -8.92 -1.45 2.60
N ASN A 113 -10.19 -1.85 2.52
CA ASN A 113 -11.29 -0.97 2.88
C ASN A 113 -12.55 -1.74 3.29
N THR A 114 -13.38 -1.10 4.11
CA THR A 114 -14.75 -1.55 4.44
C THR A 114 -15.83 -0.66 3.79
N ASP A 115 -15.39 0.31 2.98
CA ASP A 115 -16.21 1.33 2.34
C ASP A 115 -16.91 0.83 1.06
N LYS A 116 -16.77 -0.46 0.74
CA LYS A 116 -17.29 -1.12 -0.47
C LYS A 116 -16.75 -0.49 -1.77
N VAL A 117 -15.47 -0.13 -1.75
CA VAL A 117 -14.73 0.32 -2.93
C VAL A 117 -13.97 -0.87 -3.50
N TYR A 118 -14.26 -1.24 -4.74
CA TYR A 118 -13.67 -2.43 -5.40
C TYR A 118 -12.82 -2.05 -6.61
N SER A 119 -12.92 -0.82 -7.08
CA SER A 119 -12.20 -0.31 -8.25
C SER A 119 -11.94 1.20 -8.13
N VAL A 120 -11.04 1.72 -8.96
CA VAL A 120 -10.82 3.18 -9.09
C VAL A 120 -12.10 3.89 -9.56
N ASN A 121 -12.98 3.21 -10.28
CA ASN A 121 -14.27 3.79 -10.68
C ASN A 121 -15.16 4.05 -9.46
N ASP A 122 -15.22 3.12 -8.51
CA ASP A 122 -16.00 3.27 -7.27
C ASP A 122 -15.48 4.44 -6.41
N VAL A 123 -14.18 4.76 -6.51
CA VAL A 123 -13.56 5.90 -5.82
C VAL A 123 -14.19 7.23 -6.26
N PHE A 124 -14.71 7.35 -7.49
CA PHE A 124 -15.39 8.59 -7.91
C PHE A 124 -16.59 8.92 -7.04
N THR A 125 -17.29 7.89 -6.56
CA THR A 125 -18.47 7.99 -5.69
C THR A 125 -18.16 7.74 -4.23
N TRP A 126 -16.90 7.42 -3.88
CA TRP A 126 -16.50 7.23 -2.50
C TRP A 126 -16.71 8.51 -1.69
N HIS A 127 -17.45 8.37 -0.59
CA HIS A 127 -17.74 9.45 0.34
C HIS A 127 -16.67 9.50 1.42
N ASN A 128 -15.90 10.59 1.44
CA ASN A 128 -14.87 10.78 2.46
C ASN A 128 -15.48 11.36 3.75
N PRO A 129 -15.52 10.61 4.88
CA PRO A 129 -16.12 11.10 6.13
C PRO A 129 -15.46 12.37 6.70
N ARG A 130 -14.22 12.68 6.31
CA ARG A 130 -13.56 13.93 6.71
C ARG A 130 -14.23 15.15 6.09
N VAL A 131 -14.87 15.02 4.93
CA VAL A 131 -15.62 16.10 4.28
C VAL A 131 -16.80 16.53 5.15
N ASP A 132 -17.55 15.58 5.72
CA ASP A 132 -18.66 15.90 6.62
C ASP A 132 -18.20 16.63 7.86
N ARG A 133 -17.12 16.12 8.49
CA ARG A 133 -16.52 16.78 9.66
C ARG A 133 -16.09 18.20 9.32
N TYR A 134 -15.46 18.41 8.18
CA TYR A 134 -15.03 19.74 7.73
C TYR A 134 -16.24 20.67 7.54
N ASN A 135 -17.26 20.21 6.81
CA ASN A 135 -18.45 21.00 6.51
C ASN A 135 -19.22 21.36 7.79
N ASN A 136 -19.31 20.44 8.76
CA ASN A 136 -19.93 20.70 10.05
C ASN A 136 -19.17 21.81 10.81
N ILE A 137 -17.84 21.70 10.95
CA ILE A 137 -17.03 22.71 11.64
C ILE A 137 -17.17 24.07 10.93
N ALA A 138 -17.08 24.08 9.60
CA ALA A 138 -17.21 25.30 8.80
C ALA A 138 -18.57 25.97 9.00
N TYR A 139 -19.66 25.20 8.98
CA TYR A 139 -21.01 25.71 9.23
C TYR A 139 -21.16 26.25 10.65
N MET A 140 -20.68 25.52 11.67
CA MET A 140 -20.75 25.95 13.07
C MET A 140 -19.98 27.26 13.30
N HIS A 141 -18.85 27.46 12.63
CA HIS A 141 -18.11 28.73 12.67
C HIS A 141 -18.93 29.90 12.14
N THR A 142 -19.72 29.72 11.08
CA THR A 142 -20.62 30.78 10.58
C THR A 142 -21.71 31.18 11.59
N LEU A 143 -22.02 30.29 12.54
CA LEU A 143 -22.97 30.54 13.62
C LEU A 143 -22.29 31.03 14.91
N GLY A 144 -20.98 31.32 14.88
CA GLY A 144 -20.21 31.72 16.06
C GLY A 144 -19.95 30.59 17.06
N LYS A 145 -20.15 29.32 16.67
CA LYS A 145 -19.97 28.12 17.50
C LYS A 145 -18.70 27.36 17.11
N LEU A 146 -18.20 26.52 18.03
CA LEU A 146 -16.99 25.70 17.85
C LEU A 146 -15.72 26.48 17.45
N LEU A 147 -15.62 27.77 17.83
CA LEU A 147 -14.47 28.62 17.50
C LEU A 147 -13.15 28.13 18.14
N ASN A 148 -13.24 27.31 19.18
CA ASN A 148 -12.09 26.62 19.80
C ASN A 148 -11.55 25.45 18.95
N VAL A 149 -12.32 24.96 17.99
CA VAL A 149 -11.89 23.91 17.05
C VAL A 149 -11.37 24.57 15.79
N SER A 150 -10.08 24.35 15.49
CA SER A 150 -9.47 24.88 14.28
C SER A 150 -10.08 24.27 13.02
N LEU A 151 -10.51 25.12 12.08
CA LEU A 151 -10.90 24.71 10.74
C LEU A 151 -9.64 24.51 9.88
N PRO A 152 -9.40 23.31 9.31
CA PRO A 152 -8.26 23.09 8.42
C PRO A 152 -8.25 24.08 7.25
N LYS A 153 -7.07 24.59 6.88
CA LYS A 153 -6.93 25.52 5.74
C LYS A 153 -7.34 24.88 4.41
N THR A 154 -7.07 23.59 4.25
CA THR A 154 -7.37 22.84 3.03
C THR A 154 -8.57 21.92 3.25
N LYS A 155 -9.50 21.92 2.30
CA LYS A 155 -10.63 20.99 2.31
C LYS A 155 -10.12 19.54 2.17
N PRO A 156 -10.76 18.57 2.83
CA PRO A 156 -10.46 17.16 2.62
C PRO A 156 -10.69 16.74 1.16
N THR A 157 -9.88 15.79 0.71
CA THR A 157 -9.94 15.22 -0.65
C THR A 157 -11.28 14.54 -0.89
N SER A 158 -12.01 14.91 -1.94
CA SER A 158 -13.21 14.19 -2.38
C SER A 158 -12.85 12.95 -3.19
N GLY A 159 -13.77 11.96 -3.26
CA GLY A 159 -13.60 10.76 -4.08
C GLY A 159 -13.26 11.09 -5.54
N LYS A 160 -13.96 12.04 -6.15
CA LYS A 160 -13.67 12.52 -7.52
C LYS A 160 -12.25 13.06 -7.71
N VAL A 161 -11.70 13.79 -6.73
CA VAL A 161 -10.32 14.29 -6.81
C VAL A 161 -9.34 13.14 -6.66
N LEU A 162 -9.58 12.24 -5.69
CA LEU A 162 -8.74 11.07 -5.46
C LEU A 162 -8.69 10.15 -6.67
N ALA A 163 -9.85 9.78 -7.24
CA ALA A 163 -9.95 8.89 -8.38
C ALA A 163 -9.18 9.42 -9.60
N LYS A 164 -9.33 10.73 -9.91
CA LYS A 164 -8.56 11.37 -10.98
C LYS A 164 -7.05 11.34 -10.73
N ALA A 165 -6.65 11.57 -9.48
CA ALA A 165 -5.24 11.51 -9.11
C ALA A 165 -4.71 10.07 -9.21
N MET A 166 -5.48 9.06 -8.80
CA MET A 166 -5.14 7.64 -8.98
C MET A 166 -4.94 7.30 -10.46
N LEU A 167 -5.89 7.66 -11.33
CA LEU A 167 -5.74 7.45 -12.78
C LEU A 167 -4.49 8.13 -13.35
N THR A 168 -4.16 9.31 -12.86
CA THR A 168 -2.92 10.02 -13.25
C THR A 168 -1.68 9.26 -12.79
N MET A 169 -1.67 8.74 -11.56
CA MET A 169 -0.57 7.93 -11.04
C MET A 169 -0.39 6.64 -11.86
N GLN A 170 -1.48 5.95 -12.20
CA GLN A 170 -1.43 4.75 -13.04
C GLN A 170 -0.84 5.06 -14.42
N LEU A 171 -1.36 6.09 -15.10
CA LEU A 171 -0.92 6.45 -16.44
C LEU A 171 0.54 6.90 -16.48
N LYS A 172 0.97 7.67 -15.47
CA LYS A 172 2.31 8.29 -15.48
C LYS A 172 3.40 7.35 -14.96
N TYR A 173 3.08 6.55 -13.94
CA TYR A 173 4.08 5.76 -13.20
C TYR A 173 3.90 4.24 -13.35
N GLY A 174 2.82 3.76 -13.97
CA GLY A 174 2.58 2.33 -14.19
C GLY A 174 2.14 1.54 -12.95
N VAL A 175 1.95 2.23 -11.81
CA VAL A 175 1.38 1.65 -10.59
C VAL A 175 -0.04 1.15 -10.84
N GLU A 176 -0.46 0.11 -10.12
CA GLU A 176 -1.82 -0.43 -10.19
C GLU A 176 -2.49 -0.41 -8.82
N PHE A 177 -3.68 0.18 -8.75
CA PHE A 177 -4.45 0.23 -7.52
C PHE A 177 -5.43 -0.94 -7.44
N VAL A 178 -5.29 -1.75 -6.41
CA VAL A 178 -6.11 -2.93 -6.15
C VAL A 178 -6.84 -2.72 -4.83
N PHE A 179 -8.06 -3.25 -4.71
CA PHE A 179 -8.89 -3.06 -3.53
C PHE A 179 -9.30 -4.42 -2.97
N CYS A 180 -9.34 -4.52 -1.65
CA CYS A 180 -9.82 -5.71 -0.96
C CYS A 180 -10.43 -5.35 0.39
N ARG A 181 -11.12 -6.32 1.00
CA ARG A 181 -11.44 -6.23 2.42
C ARG A 181 -10.21 -6.60 3.25
N PRO A 182 -10.06 -6.07 4.48
CA PRO A 182 -8.93 -6.39 5.35
C PRO A 182 -8.74 -7.89 5.58
N GLU A 183 -9.84 -8.65 5.69
CA GLU A 183 -9.82 -10.11 5.85
C GLU A 183 -9.22 -10.85 4.65
N ASP A 184 -9.33 -10.29 3.44
CA ASP A 184 -8.88 -10.92 2.18
C ASP A 184 -7.47 -10.47 1.78
N ALA A 185 -6.89 -9.50 2.51
CA ALA A 185 -5.63 -8.87 2.12
C ALA A 185 -4.47 -9.85 2.04
N GLY A 186 -4.42 -10.86 2.93
CA GLY A 186 -3.38 -11.89 2.92
C GLY A 186 -3.39 -12.69 1.62
N ALA A 187 -4.56 -13.22 1.23
CA ALA A 187 -4.75 -13.95 -0.01
C ALA A 187 -4.42 -13.08 -1.23
N LYS A 188 -4.92 -11.84 -1.25
CA LYS A 188 -4.73 -10.92 -2.38
C LYS A 188 -3.26 -10.54 -2.57
N VAL A 189 -2.47 -10.39 -1.49
CA VAL A 189 -1.02 -10.18 -1.61
C VAL A 189 -0.36 -11.34 -2.38
N ILE A 190 -0.72 -12.58 -2.07
CA ILE A 190 -0.13 -13.76 -2.74
C ILE A 190 -0.52 -13.84 -4.20
N GLU A 191 -1.80 -13.66 -4.49
CA GLU A 191 -2.35 -13.62 -5.85
C GLU A 191 -1.60 -12.58 -6.71
N LEU A 192 -1.44 -11.36 -6.20
CA LEU A 192 -0.79 -10.27 -6.92
C LEU A 192 0.71 -10.49 -7.14
N LEU A 193 1.38 -11.17 -6.22
CA LEU A 193 2.78 -11.53 -6.37
C LEU A 193 2.99 -12.70 -7.34
N GLY A 194 1.93 -13.31 -7.87
CA GLY A 194 2.02 -14.45 -8.77
C GLY A 194 2.23 -15.78 -8.06
N GLY A 195 1.97 -15.85 -6.75
CA GLY A 195 1.92 -17.11 -6.02
C GLY A 195 0.69 -17.89 -6.45
N SER A 196 0.85 -18.90 -7.30
CA SER A 196 -0.23 -19.84 -7.62
C SER A 196 -0.61 -20.66 -6.39
N GLU A 197 -1.89 -20.66 -6.03
CA GLU A 197 -2.49 -21.71 -5.19
C GLU A 197 -2.49 -23.02 -5.99
N ASN A 198 -1.34 -23.70 -6.07
CA ASN A 198 -1.32 -25.08 -6.53
C ASN A 198 -1.89 -25.95 -5.41
N GLY A 199 -3.20 -26.16 -5.45
CA GLY A 199 -3.95 -26.93 -4.47
C GLY A 199 -5.33 -27.35 -4.96
N GLY A 200 -5.39 -28.09 -6.07
CA GLY A 200 -6.52 -28.97 -6.38
C GLY A 200 -7.12 -28.84 -7.78
N GLU A 201 -6.57 -29.62 -8.73
CA GLU A 201 -7.34 -30.49 -9.64
C GLU A 201 -6.58 -31.80 -9.81
#